data_AF-A0A812KF55-F1
#
_entry.id   AF-A0A812KF55-F1
#
_cell.length_a   1.000
_cell.length_b   1.000
_cell.length_c   1.000
_cell.angle_alpha   90.00
_cell.angle_beta   90.00
_cell.angle_gamma   90.00
#
_symmetry.space_group_name_H-M   'P 1'
#
loop_
_entity.id
_entity.type
_entity.pdbx_description
1 polymer ?
#
loop_
_entity_poly.entity_id
_entity_poly.type
_entity_poly.pdbx_seq_one_letter_code
_entity_poly.pdbx_strand_id
1 'polypeptide(L)'
;MALVRKPNGVIIATGGGGHSALCPKLAEDVRRVIDGLHATAHIGKLCKRCDVACGGMLRYTPQMRESLCREAKVSPTAVTLGIGDGGNEVGMGAVVAIPGVPQLSPGDEFAALSANGCYRTCDHLLLGTVSNWAGSAFEAAASVLYPLPAKKDYMVNLNGGRLRPGDLEELLLRDIMASPTFAVDGKYNDRLQSVDGMSFDPYHRDFHLYLWELVSQTQEVRGSLQPLHETEDGIFAQVQKKVAAMPFHKNWAHLKKPPERLWIEVGMNNWDLSIHYGDFEAWRGMVFPFAVGCEGMAEFRVTEEDACSTLLDLAQSTLPEDYQHPLLPNFKADCATAKETRKVPCISLEHVLRHWLEGREVWFLKVDAEGSDLKVVQSAGDMLRKIRHVQVEVQAACASSAPQFVNAPNCTAMVRFMHPRPGIEVSETPM
;
A
#
# COMPACT_ATOMS: atom_id res chain seq x y z
N MET A 1 -20.90 -2.89 -5.59
CA MET A 1 -20.51 -4.32 -5.77
C MET A 1 -21.28 -5.07 -6.86
N ALA A 2 -20.69 -5.27 -8.05
CA ALA A 2 -21.07 -6.33 -9.01
C ALA A 2 -19.92 -6.64 -10.00
N LEU A 3 -19.69 -7.92 -10.33
CA LEU A 3 -18.74 -8.43 -11.35
C LEU A 3 -19.49 -9.42 -12.27
N VAL A 4 -19.20 -9.37 -13.58
CA VAL A 4 -19.94 -10.06 -14.67
C VAL A 4 -19.45 -11.51 -14.91
N ARG A 5 -20.40 -12.37 -15.30
CA ARG A 5 -20.36 -13.84 -15.56
C ARG A 5 -19.14 -14.42 -16.31
N LYS A 6 -18.57 -15.48 -15.73
CA LYS A 6 -18.15 -16.75 -16.39
C LYS A 6 -18.71 -17.93 -15.54
N PRO A 7 -18.67 -19.20 -15.98
CA PRO A 7 -19.37 -20.33 -15.32
C PRO A 7 -18.97 -20.62 -13.86
N ASN A 8 -17.91 -19.97 -13.36
CA ASN A 8 -17.43 -20.06 -11.99
C ASN A 8 -17.76 -18.74 -11.28
N GLY A 9 -18.89 -18.69 -10.56
CA GLY A 9 -19.33 -17.49 -9.86
C GLY A 9 -18.45 -17.14 -8.64
N VAL A 10 -18.50 -15.87 -8.23
CA VAL A 10 -17.91 -15.39 -6.97
C VAL A 10 -19.04 -15.19 -5.96
N ILE A 11 -18.88 -15.73 -4.75
CA ILE A 11 -19.79 -15.46 -3.63
C ILE A 11 -19.15 -14.42 -2.72
N ILE A 12 -19.88 -13.35 -2.45
CA ILE A 12 -19.54 -12.38 -1.40
C ILE A 12 -20.51 -12.61 -0.25
N ALA A 13 -19.98 -12.94 0.92
CA ALA A 13 -20.77 -13.10 2.14
C ALA A 13 -20.35 -12.03 3.15
N THR A 14 -21.32 -11.24 3.63
CA THR A 14 -21.14 -10.32 4.74
C THR A 14 -21.92 -10.84 5.96
N GLY A 15 -21.28 -10.85 7.13
CA GLY A 15 -21.92 -11.24 8.38
C GLY A 15 -22.55 -10.02 9.05
N GLY A 16 -23.88 -10.00 9.22
CA GLY A 16 -24.56 -8.96 9.99
C GLY A 16 -25.72 -9.57 10.76
N GLY A 17 -25.61 -9.62 12.09
CA GLY A 17 -26.63 -10.11 13.01
C GLY A 17 -27.75 -9.10 13.22
N GLY A 18 -28.51 -8.77 12.16
CA GLY A 18 -29.65 -7.86 12.23
C GLY A 18 -30.98 -8.54 11.90
N HIS A 19 -31.93 -8.52 12.83
CA HIS A 19 -33.30 -8.98 12.60
C HIS A 19 -34.10 -7.97 11.77
N SER A 20 -33.98 -7.97 10.44
CA SER A 20 -34.99 -7.28 9.61
C SER A 20 -35.32 -8.01 8.31
N ALA A 21 -36.59 -7.99 7.93
CA ALA A 21 -37.07 -8.41 6.62
C ALA A 21 -36.78 -7.28 5.63
N LEU A 22 -36.02 -7.57 4.57
CA LEU A 22 -35.89 -6.63 3.46
C LEU A 22 -37.28 -6.26 2.95
N CYS A 23 -37.54 -4.96 2.85
CA CYS A 23 -38.75 -4.43 2.23
C CYS A 23 -38.89 -4.99 0.80
N PRO A 24 -40.06 -5.50 0.39
CA PRO A 24 -40.30 -5.93 -1.00
C PRO A 24 -39.98 -4.82 -2.02
N LYS A 25 -40.20 -3.55 -1.65
CA LYS A 25 -39.97 -2.39 -2.51
C LYS A 25 -38.47 -2.06 -2.68
N LEU A 26 -37.70 -2.06 -1.60
CA LEU A 26 -36.24 -1.90 -1.68
C LEU A 26 -35.59 -3.08 -2.43
N ALA A 27 -36.09 -4.30 -2.21
CA ALA A 27 -35.66 -5.47 -2.97
C ALA A 27 -35.97 -5.33 -4.47
N GLU A 28 -37.10 -4.72 -4.84
CA GLU A 28 -37.46 -4.46 -6.22
C GLU A 28 -36.67 -3.30 -6.85
N ASP A 29 -36.40 -2.22 -6.10
CA ASP A 29 -35.61 -1.08 -6.58
C ASP A 29 -34.14 -1.46 -6.76
N VAL A 30 -33.56 -2.22 -5.82
CA VAL A 30 -32.23 -2.83 -5.95
C VAL A 30 -32.22 -3.83 -7.11
N ARG A 31 -33.29 -4.62 -7.29
CA ARG A 31 -33.41 -5.55 -8.42
C ARG A 31 -33.52 -4.84 -9.76
N ARG A 32 -34.19 -3.68 -9.87
CA ARG A 32 -34.22 -2.87 -11.10
C ARG A 32 -32.85 -2.29 -11.44
N VAL A 33 -32.10 -1.84 -10.43
CA VAL A 33 -30.71 -1.41 -10.60
C VAL A 33 -29.82 -2.59 -11.04
N ILE A 34 -30.01 -3.78 -10.46
CA ILE A 34 -29.26 -5.00 -10.80
C ILE A 34 -29.64 -5.58 -12.18
N ASP A 35 -30.93 -5.59 -12.54
CA ASP A 35 -31.47 -6.13 -13.79
C ASP A 35 -31.08 -5.23 -14.99
N GLY A 36 -30.92 -3.92 -14.77
CA GLY A 36 -30.33 -2.99 -15.74
C GLY A 36 -28.82 -3.19 -15.96
N LEU A 37 -28.14 -3.95 -15.08
CA LEU A 37 -26.69 -4.19 -15.08
C LEU A 37 -26.29 -5.60 -15.56
N HIS A 38 -27.23 -6.42 -16.05
CA HIS A 38 -26.98 -7.84 -16.42
C HIS A 38 -26.26 -8.67 -15.34
N ALA A 39 -26.56 -8.44 -14.06
CA ALA A 39 -25.92 -9.15 -12.93
C ALA A 39 -26.93 -10.01 -12.15
N THR A 40 -26.45 -11.06 -11.48
CA THR A 40 -27.27 -11.87 -10.55
C THR A 40 -26.51 -12.00 -9.23
N ALA A 41 -26.96 -11.30 -8.19
CA ALA A 41 -26.48 -11.46 -6.82
C ALA A 41 -27.53 -12.24 -6.01
N HIS A 42 -27.14 -13.34 -5.37
CA HIS A 42 -27.98 -14.04 -4.40
C HIS A 42 -27.57 -13.60 -2.98
N ILE A 43 -28.32 -12.66 -2.40
CA ILE A 43 -28.22 -12.29 -0.98
C ILE A 43 -29.13 -13.24 -0.21
N GLY A 44 -28.56 -14.27 0.43
CA GLY A 44 -29.31 -15.25 1.21
C GLY A 44 -29.34 -14.93 2.71
N LYS A 45 -30.52 -14.95 3.33
CA LYS A 45 -30.67 -15.02 4.80
C LYS A 45 -30.29 -16.43 5.30
N LEU A 46 -29.00 -16.66 5.54
CA LEU A 46 -28.48 -17.97 5.96
C LEU A 46 -28.43 -18.18 7.49
N CYS A 47 -28.68 -17.15 8.31
CA CYS A 47 -28.45 -17.26 9.75
C CYS A 47 -29.63 -17.87 10.56
N LYS A 48 -30.86 -17.89 10.02
CA LYS A 48 -32.06 -18.19 10.82
C LYS A 48 -32.36 -19.68 11.10
N ARG A 49 -31.60 -20.63 10.56
CA ARG A 49 -31.91 -22.09 10.71
C ARG A 49 -30.83 -22.90 11.43
N CYS A 50 -29.77 -22.28 11.92
CA CYS A 50 -28.75 -22.95 12.72
C CYS A 50 -28.85 -22.48 14.18
N ASP A 51 -29.93 -22.86 14.87
CA ASP A 51 -30.01 -22.85 16.35
C ASP A 51 -29.14 -23.97 16.97
N VAL A 52 -27.96 -24.21 16.39
CA VAL A 52 -26.97 -25.12 16.98
C VAL A 52 -25.94 -24.24 17.65
N ALA A 53 -26.04 -24.19 18.97
CA ALA A 53 -25.10 -23.55 19.87
C ALA A 53 -23.66 -23.62 19.34
N CYS A 54 -23.01 -22.46 19.22
CA CYS A 54 -21.57 -22.31 18.99
C CYS A 54 -20.71 -22.86 20.16
N GLY A 55 -21.21 -23.82 20.94
CA GLY A 55 -20.52 -24.47 22.06
C GLY A 55 -19.88 -25.83 21.72
N GLY A 56 -19.96 -26.27 20.47
CA GLY A 56 -19.34 -27.52 20.01
C GLY A 56 -18.11 -27.23 19.14
N MET A 57 -16.92 -27.55 19.66
CA MET A 57 -15.63 -27.49 18.98
C MET A 57 -15.57 -28.51 17.82
N LEU A 58 -16.36 -28.31 16.76
CA LEU A 58 -16.34 -29.15 15.56
C LEU A 58 -15.44 -28.50 14.52
N ARG A 59 -14.29 -29.13 14.27
CA ARG A 59 -13.39 -28.80 13.15
C ARG A 59 -14.15 -28.95 11.83
N TYR A 60 -13.98 -28.00 10.91
CA TYR A 60 -14.69 -27.97 9.64
C TYR A 60 -14.31 -29.18 8.76
N THR A 61 -15.31 -29.96 8.34
CA THR A 61 -15.15 -31.04 7.36
C THR A 61 -15.60 -30.56 5.97
N PRO A 62 -15.14 -31.18 4.86
CA PRO A 62 -15.63 -30.93 3.50
C PRO A 62 -17.17 -30.91 3.35
N GLN A 63 -17.90 -31.59 4.25
CA GLN A 63 -19.36 -31.69 4.23
C GLN A 63 -20.07 -30.35 4.52
N MET A 64 -19.47 -29.45 5.30
CA MET A 64 -20.09 -28.15 5.61
C MET A 64 -19.95 -27.14 4.45
N ARG A 65 -18.86 -27.20 3.66
CA ARG A 65 -18.74 -26.47 2.38
C ARG A 65 -19.84 -26.92 1.41
N GLU A 66 -20.08 -28.22 1.36
CA GLU A 66 -21.13 -28.80 0.54
C GLU A 66 -22.52 -28.30 0.94
N SER A 67 -22.79 -28.12 2.24
CA SER A 67 -24.05 -27.56 2.72
C SER A 67 -24.25 -26.09 2.32
N LEU A 68 -23.20 -25.27 2.38
CA LEU A 68 -23.25 -23.86 1.94
C LEU A 68 -23.48 -23.75 0.42
N CYS A 69 -22.74 -24.54 -0.37
CA CYS A 69 -22.93 -24.64 -1.82
C CYS A 69 -24.33 -25.18 -2.17
N ARG A 70 -24.84 -26.15 -1.42
CA ARG A 70 -26.16 -26.77 -1.65
C ARG A 70 -27.31 -25.81 -1.35
N GLU A 71 -27.26 -25.11 -0.21
CA GLU A 71 -28.28 -24.11 0.16
C GLU A 71 -28.26 -22.88 -0.76
N ALA A 72 -27.07 -22.41 -1.14
CA ALA A 72 -26.92 -21.27 -2.03
C ALA A 72 -27.12 -21.64 -3.53
N LYS A 73 -27.27 -22.94 -3.86
CA LYS A 73 -27.25 -23.48 -5.23
C LYS A 73 -26.01 -23.02 -6.02
N VAL A 74 -24.88 -22.86 -5.35
CA VAL A 74 -23.65 -22.38 -5.95
C VAL A 74 -22.74 -23.56 -6.29
N SER A 75 -22.02 -23.45 -7.41
CA SER A 75 -21.02 -24.44 -7.83
C SER A 75 -20.04 -24.75 -6.68
N PRO A 76 -19.68 -26.03 -6.46
CA PRO A 76 -18.57 -26.40 -5.58
C PRO A 76 -17.24 -25.72 -5.94
N THR A 77 -17.10 -25.29 -7.20
CA THR A 77 -15.91 -24.59 -7.75
C THR A 77 -15.98 -23.07 -7.63
N ALA A 78 -17.04 -22.51 -7.02
CA ALA A 78 -17.13 -21.08 -6.83
C ALA A 78 -16.04 -20.56 -5.89
N VAL A 79 -15.54 -19.37 -6.21
CA VAL A 79 -14.58 -18.64 -5.39
C VAL A 79 -15.36 -17.87 -4.33
N THR A 80 -14.89 -17.93 -3.09
CA THR A 80 -15.53 -17.31 -1.94
C THR A 80 -14.69 -16.16 -1.40
N LEU A 81 -15.33 -15.00 -1.22
CA LEU A 81 -14.76 -13.81 -0.60
C LEU A 81 -15.50 -13.52 0.71
N GLY A 82 -14.77 -13.55 1.82
CA GLY A 82 -15.25 -13.10 3.13
C GLY A 82 -14.78 -11.68 3.43
N ILE A 83 -15.60 -10.90 4.13
CA ILE A 83 -15.26 -9.58 4.65
C ILE A 83 -15.65 -9.55 6.12
N GLY A 84 -14.73 -9.15 6.99
CA GLY A 84 -14.98 -9.07 8.42
C GLY A 84 -14.10 -8.07 9.16
N ASP A 85 -14.51 -7.77 10.38
CA ASP A 85 -13.91 -6.78 11.29
C ASP A 85 -13.87 -7.25 12.75
N GLY A 86 -14.80 -8.13 13.17
CA GLY A 86 -14.96 -8.58 14.56
C GLY A 86 -14.52 -10.01 14.84
N GLY A 87 -14.33 -10.85 13.82
CA GLY A 87 -13.89 -12.24 14.01
C GLY A 87 -14.97 -13.30 13.94
N ASN A 88 -16.23 -12.90 14.11
CA ASN A 88 -17.40 -13.77 14.04
C ASN A 88 -18.08 -13.74 12.66
N GLU A 89 -17.49 -13.08 11.67
CA GLU A 89 -17.98 -13.03 10.30
C GLU A 89 -17.59 -14.26 9.47
N VAL A 90 -18.36 -14.54 8.42
CA VAL A 90 -18.02 -15.59 7.47
C VAL A 90 -16.69 -15.27 6.78
N GLY A 91 -15.75 -16.21 6.83
CA GLY A 91 -14.42 -16.07 6.26
C GLY A 91 -13.31 -15.99 7.32
N MET A 92 -13.65 -15.59 8.55
CA MET A 92 -12.69 -15.43 9.65
C MET A 92 -12.01 -16.74 10.05
N GLY A 93 -12.56 -17.91 9.67
CA GLY A 93 -11.91 -19.20 9.84
C GLY A 93 -10.54 -19.30 9.17
N ALA A 94 -10.27 -18.46 8.16
CA ALA A 94 -8.97 -18.38 7.49
C ALA A 94 -7.86 -17.82 8.40
N VAL A 95 -8.21 -17.02 9.42
CA VAL A 95 -7.24 -16.39 10.32
C VAL A 95 -7.27 -16.93 11.75
N VAL A 96 -8.38 -17.55 12.17
CA VAL A 96 -8.53 -18.17 13.51
C VAL A 96 -7.45 -19.22 13.80
N ALA A 97 -6.93 -19.89 12.77
CA ALA A 97 -5.90 -20.93 12.91
C ALA A 97 -4.45 -20.42 12.83
N ILE A 98 -4.22 -19.13 12.57
CA ILE A 98 -2.87 -18.58 12.39
C ILE A 98 -2.19 -18.38 13.76
N PRO A 99 -1.06 -19.08 14.05
CA PRO A 99 -0.35 -18.90 15.31
C PRO A 99 0.14 -17.46 15.48
N GLY A 100 -0.09 -16.88 16.66
CA GLY A 100 0.42 -15.54 16.99
C GLY A 100 -0.43 -14.38 16.49
N VAL A 101 -1.53 -14.62 15.76
CA VAL A 101 -2.61 -13.63 15.72
C VAL A 101 -3.08 -13.48 17.16
N PRO A 102 -2.95 -12.28 17.78
CA PRO A 102 -3.38 -12.06 19.15
C PRO A 102 -4.81 -12.56 19.33
N GLN A 103 -5.22 -12.87 20.55
CA GLN A 103 -6.65 -12.93 20.86
C GLN A 103 -7.21 -11.54 20.54
N LEU A 104 -7.61 -11.30 19.28
CA LEU A 104 -8.11 -10.05 18.74
C LEU A 104 -9.47 -9.82 19.38
N SER A 105 -9.40 -9.40 20.62
CA SER A 105 -10.50 -8.94 21.42
C SER A 105 -10.06 -7.56 21.90
N PRO A 106 -10.47 -6.49 21.21
CA PRO A 106 -10.18 -5.14 21.66
C PRO A 106 -11.10 -4.85 22.86
N GLY A 107 -10.63 -5.25 24.05
CA GLY A 107 -11.28 -4.96 25.35
C GLY A 107 -11.86 -6.18 26.04
N ASP A 108 -12.06 -6.09 27.36
CA ASP A 108 -12.58 -7.16 28.22
C ASP A 108 -13.99 -7.67 27.83
N GLU A 109 -14.64 -7.03 26.86
CA GLU A 109 -16.00 -7.30 26.38
C GLU A 109 -16.08 -8.31 25.23
N PHE A 110 -14.99 -8.60 24.51
CA PHE A 110 -15.01 -9.56 23.40
C PHE A 110 -14.35 -10.89 23.81
N ALA A 111 -14.98 -12.03 23.49
CA ALA A 111 -14.30 -13.30 23.68
C ALA A 111 -13.20 -13.46 22.63
N ALA A 112 -12.11 -14.14 22.98
CA ALA A 112 -11.04 -14.45 22.04
C ALA A 112 -11.58 -15.05 20.74
N LEU A 113 -10.91 -14.81 19.60
CA LEU A 113 -11.21 -15.46 18.32
C LEU A 113 -11.30 -16.99 18.43
N SER A 114 -10.55 -17.61 19.34
CA SER A 114 -10.65 -19.04 19.60
C SER A 114 -11.97 -19.45 20.28
N ALA A 115 -12.64 -18.54 20.97
CA ALA A 115 -13.90 -18.74 21.68
C ALA A 115 -15.12 -18.28 20.88
N ASN A 116 -15.08 -17.10 20.26
CA ASN A 116 -16.20 -16.51 19.50
C ASN A 116 -15.95 -16.41 17.98
N GLY A 117 -14.79 -16.84 17.49
CA GLY A 117 -14.46 -16.75 16.08
C GLY A 117 -15.36 -17.63 15.23
N CYS A 118 -15.78 -17.10 14.09
CA CYS A 118 -16.45 -17.87 13.07
C CYS A 118 -15.42 -18.78 12.41
N TYR A 119 -15.53 -20.09 12.64
CA TYR A 119 -14.66 -21.09 12.01
C TYR A 119 -14.96 -21.32 10.52
N ARG A 120 -15.92 -20.59 9.93
CA ARG A 120 -16.20 -20.67 8.49
C ARG A 120 -15.11 -19.92 7.74
N THR A 121 -14.38 -20.63 6.89
CA THR A 121 -13.33 -20.07 6.02
C THR A 121 -13.88 -19.64 4.66
N CYS A 122 -13.08 -18.89 3.91
CA CYS A 122 -13.28 -18.53 2.51
C CYS A 122 -11.95 -18.67 1.74
N ASP A 123 -11.97 -18.54 0.40
CA ASP A 123 -10.77 -18.60 -0.44
C ASP A 123 -9.96 -17.29 -0.31
N HIS A 124 -10.66 -16.16 -0.21
CA HIS A 124 -10.06 -14.84 0.01
C HIS A 124 -10.77 -14.14 1.17
N LEU A 125 -10.01 -13.58 2.10
CA LEU A 125 -10.54 -12.83 3.24
C LEU A 125 -10.05 -11.38 3.16
N LEU A 126 -10.98 -10.43 3.32
CA LEU A 126 -10.67 -9.02 3.54
C LEU A 126 -10.97 -8.66 4.99
N LEU A 127 -9.99 -8.08 5.65
CA LEU A 127 -10.12 -7.57 7.02
C LEU A 127 -10.14 -6.06 7.00
N GLY A 128 -11.10 -5.45 7.70
CA GLY A 128 -11.16 -4.01 7.94
C GLY A 128 -11.46 -3.73 9.40
N THR A 129 -11.28 -2.47 9.82
CA THR A 129 -11.79 -2.01 11.12
C THR A 129 -13.32 -1.85 11.12
N VAL A 130 -13.89 -1.68 9.92
CA VAL A 130 -15.33 -1.67 9.61
C VAL A 130 -15.48 -2.44 8.31
N SER A 131 -16.37 -3.44 8.28
CA SER A 131 -16.57 -4.30 7.10
C SER A 131 -16.99 -3.50 5.87
N ASN A 132 -17.80 -2.44 6.04
CA ASN A 132 -18.17 -1.52 4.97
C ASN A 132 -16.94 -0.87 4.32
N TRP A 133 -15.95 -0.44 5.11
CA TRP A 133 -14.72 0.18 4.60
C TRP A 133 -13.89 -0.80 3.77
N ALA A 134 -13.74 -2.05 4.25
CA ALA A 134 -13.04 -3.09 3.49
C ALA A 134 -13.76 -3.41 2.17
N GLY A 135 -15.10 -3.45 2.18
CA GLY A 135 -15.92 -3.60 0.97
C GLY A 135 -15.71 -2.48 -0.04
N SER A 136 -15.76 -1.22 0.40
CA SER A 136 -15.51 -0.06 -0.47
C SER A 136 -14.07 -0.02 -0.97
N ALA A 137 -13.08 -0.39 -0.15
CA ALA A 137 -11.68 -0.46 -0.57
C ALA A 137 -11.45 -1.53 -1.65
N PHE A 138 -12.11 -2.68 -1.54
CA PHE A 138 -12.10 -3.70 -2.58
C PHE A 138 -12.72 -3.18 -3.89
N GLU A 139 -13.83 -2.47 -3.80
CA GLU A 139 -14.50 -1.86 -4.95
C GLU A 139 -13.65 -0.77 -5.61
N ALA A 140 -13.01 0.09 -4.82
CA ALA A 140 -12.06 1.09 -5.29
C ALA A 140 -10.86 0.45 -6.00
N ALA A 141 -10.27 -0.60 -5.42
CA ALA A 141 -9.18 -1.35 -6.04
C ALA A 141 -9.61 -2.00 -7.36
N ALA A 142 -10.82 -2.58 -7.40
CA ALA A 142 -11.37 -3.15 -8.63
C ALA A 142 -11.57 -2.09 -9.71
N SER A 143 -12.06 -0.89 -9.36
CA SER A 143 -12.21 0.24 -10.31
C SER A 143 -10.87 0.71 -10.88
N VAL A 144 -9.83 0.73 -10.06
CA VAL A 144 -8.47 1.05 -10.52
C VAL A 144 -7.95 -0.04 -11.46
N LEU A 145 -8.04 -1.32 -11.07
CA LEU A 145 -7.45 -2.44 -11.81
C LEU A 145 -8.18 -2.74 -13.10
N TYR A 146 -9.51 -2.64 -13.09
CA TYR A 146 -10.40 -2.97 -14.19
C TYR A 146 -11.28 -1.77 -14.54
N PRO A 147 -10.68 -0.69 -15.09
CA PRO A 147 -11.42 0.52 -15.41
C PRO A 147 -12.54 0.18 -16.39
N LEU A 148 -13.78 0.40 -15.97
CA LEU A 148 -14.92 0.25 -16.84
C LEU A 148 -14.96 1.45 -17.80
N PRO A 149 -15.44 1.29 -19.04
CA PRO A 149 -15.73 2.44 -19.89
C PRO A 149 -16.59 3.44 -19.11
N ALA A 150 -16.34 4.74 -19.23
CA ALA A 150 -17.01 5.78 -18.43
C ALA A 150 -18.54 5.68 -18.41
N LYS A 151 -19.17 5.18 -19.49
CA LYS A 151 -20.63 4.92 -19.59
C LYS A 151 -21.14 3.75 -18.73
N LYS A 152 -20.24 2.93 -18.18
CA LYS A 152 -20.50 1.75 -17.36
C LYS A 152 -19.92 1.86 -15.96
N ASP A 153 -19.07 2.85 -15.72
CA ASP A 153 -18.60 3.14 -14.37
C ASP A 153 -19.76 3.72 -13.56
N TYR A 154 -20.37 2.89 -12.72
CA TYR A 154 -21.53 3.31 -11.94
C TYR A 154 -21.16 4.49 -11.03
N MET A 155 -19.91 4.61 -10.55
CA MET A 155 -19.49 5.75 -9.73
C MET A 155 -19.50 7.06 -10.51
N VAL A 156 -19.14 7.03 -11.79
CA VAL A 156 -19.22 8.20 -12.69
C VAL A 156 -20.68 8.49 -13.08
N ASN A 157 -21.52 7.45 -13.19
CA ASN A 157 -22.90 7.59 -13.68
C ASN A 157 -23.93 7.84 -12.57
N LEU A 158 -23.59 7.63 -11.29
CA LEU A 158 -24.48 7.88 -10.17
C LEU A 158 -24.86 9.38 -10.13
N ASN A 159 -26.14 9.65 -10.40
CA ASN A 159 -26.72 10.99 -10.51
C ASN A 159 -26.06 11.90 -11.56
N GLY A 160 -25.51 11.34 -12.64
CA GLY A 160 -24.82 12.10 -13.69
C GLY A 160 -23.58 12.85 -13.19
N GLY A 161 -22.86 12.26 -12.23
CA GLY A 161 -21.66 12.86 -11.63
C GLY A 161 -21.94 13.94 -10.58
N ARG A 162 -23.21 14.12 -10.16
CA ARG A 162 -23.59 15.20 -9.21
C ARG A 162 -23.39 14.83 -7.74
N LEU A 163 -23.32 13.55 -7.40
CA LEU A 163 -23.11 13.12 -6.01
C LEU A 163 -21.66 12.74 -5.83
N ARG A 164 -21.03 13.27 -4.77
CA ARG A 164 -19.73 12.76 -4.35
C ARG A 164 -19.92 11.40 -3.70
N PRO A 165 -18.93 10.50 -3.75
CA PRO A 165 -19.03 9.17 -3.16
C PRO A 165 -19.46 9.17 -1.69
N GLY A 166 -18.94 10.09 -0.87
CA GLY A 166 -19.38 10.25 0.51
C GLY A 166 -20.86 10.66 0.64
N ASP A 167 -21.37 11.49 -0.26
CA ASP A 167 -22.79 11.89 -0.25
C ASP A 167 -23.70 10.70 -0.62
N LEU A 168 -23.24 9.82 -1.51
CA LEU A 168 -23.98 8.60 -1.86
C LEU A 168 -24.04 7.60 -0.72
N GLU A 169 -22.92 7.34 -0.05
CA GLU A 169 -22.87 6.42 1.09
C GLU A 169 -23.75 6.94 2.24
N GLU A 170 -23.84 8.25 2.43
CA GLU A 170 -24.75 8.89 3.39
C GLU A 170 -26.23 8.58 3.06
N LEU A 171 -26.59 8.71 1.78
CA LEU A 171 -27.95 8.41 1.30
C LEU A 171 -28.27 6.93 1.48
N LEU A 172 -27.34 6.04 1.12
CA LEU A 172 -27.50 4.60 1.29
C LEU A 172 -27.70 4.24 2.76
N LEU A 173 -26.85 4.77 3.65
CA LEU A 173 -26.96 4.53 5.09
C LEU A 173 -28.30 5.04 5.63
N ARG A 174 -28.70 6.25 5.27
CA ARG A 174 -29.98 6.81 5.67
C ARG A 174 -31.15 5.94 5.22
N ASP A 175 -31.12 5.47 3.98
CA ASP A 175 -32.20 4.69 3.40
C ASP A 175 -32.29 3.28 4.01
N ILE A 176 -31.17 2.62 4.34
CA ILE A 176 -31.20 1.31 5.01
C ILE A 176 -31.63 1.41 6.48
N MET A 177 -31.36 2.53 7.14
CA MET A 177 -31.81 2.78 8.52
C MET A 177 -33.26 3.26 8.58
N ALA A 178 -33.78 3.83 7.49
CA ALA A 178 -35.16 4.30 7.40
C ALA A 178 -36.18 3.14 7.45
N SER A 179 -37.43 3.50 7.72
CA SER A 179 -38.54 2.56 7.58
C SER A 179 -38.69 2.12 6.11
N PRO A 180 -38.88 0.82 5.82
CA PRO A 180 -39.20 -0.25 6.77
C PRO A 180 -38.05 -1.23 7.03
N THR A 181 -36.82 -0.91 6.63
CA THR A 181 -35.65 -1.80 6.81
C THR A 181 -35.11 -1.76 8.23
N PHE A 182 -35.20 -0.61 8.90
CA PHE A 182 -34.82 -0.42 10.31
C PHE A 182 -33.47 -1.07 10.65
N ALA A 183 -32.47 -0.93 9.76
CA ALA A 183 -31.12 -1.28 10.12
C ALA A 183 -30.67 -0.42 11.30
N VAL A 184 -29.95 -1.01 12.24
CA VAL A 184 -29.44 -0.34 13.43
C VAL A 184 -27.92 -0.42 13.43
N ASP A 185 -27.30 0.52 14.10
CA ASP A 185 -25.88 0.44 14.43
C ASP A 185 -25.65 -0.75 15.37
N GLY A 186 -24.67 -1.60 15.05
CA GLY A 186 -24.41 -2.85 15.78
C GLY A 186 -23.91 -2.65 17.21
N LYS A 187 -23.41 -1.46 17.55
CA LYS A 187 -22.92 -1.10 18.88
C LYS A 187 -23.94 -0.27 19.68
N TYR A 188 -24.61 0.68 19.04
CA TYR A 188 -25.58 1.58 19.67
C TYR A 188 -26.89 1.66 18.88
N ASN A 189 -27.87 0.79 19.22
CA ASN A 189 -29.12 0.65 18.46
C ASN A 189 -29.96 1.93 18.31
N ASP A 190 -29.76 2.93 19.18
CA ASP A 190 -30.46 4.22 19.18
C ASP A 190 -29.76 5.29 18.35
N ARG A 191 -28.53 5.03 17.90
CA ARG A 191 -27.75 5.99 17.12
C ARG A 191 -28.19 5.95 15.65
N LEU A 192 -28.57 7.11 15.14
CA LEU A 192 -28.93 7.31 13.74
C LEU A 192 -27.69 7.60 12.91
N GLN A 193 -27.69 7.14 11.66
CA GLN A 193 -26.62 7.39 10.69
C GLN A 193 -25.24 7.04 11.25
N SER A 194 -25.10 5.84 11.78
CA SER A 194 -23.83 5.33 12.30
C SER A 194 -23.65 3.85 11.99
N VAL A 195 -22.38 3.43 11.98
CA VAL A 195 -21.98 2.03 11.83
C VAL A 195 -20.86 1.76 12.84
N ASP A 196 -20.93 0.63 13.53
CA ASP A 196 -19.97 0.20 14.56
C ASP A 196 -19.71 1.25 15.66
N GLY A 197 -20.73 2.04 15.97
CA GLY A 197 -20.68 3.11 16.96
C GLY A 197 -19.90 4.34 16.52
N MET A 198 -19.66 4.51 15.21
CA MET A 198 -19.09 5.71 14.62
C MET A 198 -20.17 6.46 13.82
N SER A 199 -20.35 7.75 14.08
CA SER A 199 -21.24 8.57 13.27
C SER A 199 -20.75 8.64 11.83
N PHE A 200 -21.67 8.73 10.88
CA PHE A 200 -21.33 8.83 9.46
C PHE A 200 -20.36 9.99 9.18
N ASP A 201 -20.66 11.17 9.72
CA ASP A 201 -19.79 12.34 9.72
C ASP A 201 -19.04 12.44 11.07
N PRO A 202 -17.71 12.61 11.07
CA PRO A 202 -16.80 12.68 9.91
C PRO A 202 -16.32 11.31 9.41
N TYR A 203 -16.43 10.26 10.22
CA TYR A 203 -15.62 9.05 10.05
C TYR A 203 -15.84 8.31 8.73
N HIS A 204 -17.08 7.96 8.39
CA HIS A 204 -17.37 7.22 7.17
C HIS A 204 -17.29 8.15 5.96
N ARG A 205 -17.80 9.37 6.07
CA ARG A 205 -17.77 10.37 5.01
C ARG A 205 -16.34 10.63 4.53
N ASP A 206 -15.43 10.94 5.44
CA ASP A 206 -14.05 11.27 5.11
C ASP A 206 -13.30 10.06 4.54
N PHE A 207 -13.54 8.86 5.10
CA PHE A 207 -13.00 7.62 4.55
C PHE A 207 -13.39 7.45 3.07
N HIS A 208 -14.68 7.59 2.75
CA HIS A 208 -15.15 7.42 1.38
C HIS A 208 -14.66 8.52 0.45
N LEU A 209 -14.63 9.79 0.90
CA LEU A 209 -14.08 10.89 0.11
C LEU A 209 -12.61 10.67 -0.22
N TYR A 210 -11.80 10.32 0.78
CA TYR A 210 -10.37 10.08 0.61
C TYR A 210 -10.09 8.86 -0.27
N LEU A 211 -10.80 7.75 -0.04
CA LEU A 211 -10.63 6.53 -0.82
C LEU A 211 -10.88 6.78 -2.32
N TRP A 212 -11.94 7.51 -2.64
CA TRP A 212 -12.29 7.78 -4.03
C TRP A 212 -11.45 8.89 -4.67
N GLU A 213 -10.97 9.86 -3.89
CA GLU A 213 -9.93 10.79 -4.35
C GLU A 213 -8.67 10.03 -4.80
N LEU A 214 -8.23 9.03 -4.03
CA LEU A 214 -7.10 8.18 -4.42
C LEU A 214 -7.35 7.40 -5.72
N VAL A 215 -8.59 6.92 -5.93
CA VAL A 215 -8.97 6.24 -7.18
C VAL A 215 -8.86 7.21 -8.35
N SER A 216 -9.43 8.42 -8.23
CA SER A 216 -9.38 9.45 -9.27
C SER A 216 -7.95 9.82 -9.64
N GLN A 217 -7.10 10.13 -8.65
CA GLN A 217 -5.68 10.43 -8.87
C GLN A 217 -4.96 9.27 -9.59
N THR A 218 -5.23 8.03 -9.18
CA THR A 218 -4.61 6.85 -9.80
C THR A 218 -5.07 6.65 -11.26
N GLN A 219 -6.35 6.89 -11.54
CA GLN A 219 -6.91 6.79 -12.89
C GLN A 219 -6.41 7.90 -13.82
N GLU A 220 -6.24 9.13 -13.32
CA GLU A 220 -5.64 10.24 -14.08
C GLU A 220 -4.21 9.91 -14.51
N VAL A 221 -3.39 9.41 -13.57
CA VAL A 221 -2.03 8.94 -13.87
C VAL A 221 -2.07 7.83 -14.92
N ARG A 222 -2.97 6.84 -14.80
CA ARG A 222 -3.13 5.79 -15.81
C ARG A 222 -3.57 6.30 -17.17
N GLY A 223 -4.45 7.29 -17.24
CA GLY A 223 -4.89 7.89 -18.51
C GLY A 223 -3.76 8.60 -19.26
N SER A 224 -2.75 9.08 -18.52
CA SER A 224 -1.53 9.68 -19.08
C SER A 224 -0.45 8.67 -19.47
N LEU A 225 -0.54 7.43 -18.98
CA LEU A 225 0.43 6.38 -19.23
C LEU A 225 -0.06 5.47 -20.37
N GLN A 226 0.85 5.09 -21.27
CA GLN A 226 0.56 4.03 -22.26
C GLN A 226 0.15 2.73 -21.55
N PRO A 227 -0.72 1.90 -22.17
CA PRO A 227 -1.20 0.66 -21.55
C PRO A 227 -0.04 -0.19 -21.05
N LEU A 228 -0.19 -0.71 -19.84
CA LEU A 228 0.77 -1.62 -19.21
C LEU A 228 1.04 -2.81 -20.14
N HIS A 229 2.20 -2.82 -20.78
CA HIS A 229 2.70 -4.00 -21.47
C HIS A 229 3.21 -4.98 -20.41
N GLU A 230 2.44 -6.05 -20.18
CA GLU A 230 2.95 -7.22 -19.48
C GLU A 230 3.93 -7.93 -20.41
N THR A 231 5.20 -8.05 -20.00
CA THR A 231 6.18 -8.91 -20.68
C THR A 231 6.45 -10.14 -19.80
N GLU A 232 7.19 -11.13 -20.34
CA GLU A 232 7.64 -12.28 -19.55
C GLU A 232 8.56 -11.87 -18.37
N ASP A 233 9.06 -10.62 -18.39
CA ASP A 233 9.99 -10.06 -17.41
C ASP A 233 9.30 -9.15 -16.37
N GLY A 234 8.03 -8.76 -16.55
CA GLY A 234 7.27 -8.07 -15.51
C GLY A 234 6.20 -7.08 -15.96
N ILE A 235 5.68 -6.34 -14.97
CA ILE A 235 4.62 -5.31 -15.06
C ILE A 235 5.12 -4.11 -14.27
N PHE A 236 4.94 -2.90 -14.81
CA PHE A 236 5.33 -1.63 -14.18
C PHE A 236 4.18 -0.99 -13.37
N ALA A 237 4.51 -0.25 -12.31
CA ALA A 237 3.64 0.75 -11.70
C ALA A 237 4.54 1.84 -11.07
N GLN A 238 4.20 3.11 -11.27
CA GLN A 238 4.80 4.19 -10.50
C GLN A 238 4.31 4.08 -9.06
N VAL A 239 5.15 3.57 -8.15
CA VAL A 239 4.83 3.44 -6.73
C VAL A 239 5.43 4.64 -5.99
N GLN A 240 4.70 5.75 -5.95
CA GLN A 240 4.85 6.73 -4.88
C GLN A 240 3.87 6.36 -3.74
N LYS A 241 4.37 6.40 -2.49
CA LYS A 241 3.60 6.30 -1.22
C LYS A 241 2.89 4.98 -0.89
N LYS A 242 3.56 3.83 -0.91
CA LYS A 242 3.09 2.66 -0.11
C LYS A 242 4.23 2.03 0.68
N VAL A 243 4.20 2.25 1.99
CA VAL A 243 5.15 1.76 2.99
C VAL A 243 5.11 0.23 3.04
N ALA A 244 6.29 -0.36 2.93
CA ALA A 244 6.52 -1.79 3.06
C ALA A 244 6.53 -2.22 4.53
N ALA A 245 5.65 -3.15 4.87
CA ALA A 245 5.84 -4.08 5.96
C ALA A 245 5.48 -5.49 5.45
N MET A 246 6.38 -6.08 4.67
CA MET A 246 6.35 -7.50 4.31
C MET A 246 7.77 -7.95 3.99
N PRO A 247 8.13 -9.22 4.23
CA PRO A 247 9.47 -9.71 3.91
C PRO A 247 9.76 -9.52 2.42
N PHE A 248 10.76 -8.69 2.13
CA PHE A 248 11.10 -8.16 0.82
C PHE A 248 11.34 -9.26 -0.24
N HIS A 249 11.88 -10.42 0.17
CA HIS A 249 12.03 -11.59 -0.70
C HIS A 249 10.69 -12.10 -1.28
N LYS A 250 9.56 -11.88 -0.60
CA LYS A 250 8.24 -12.30 -1.06
C LYS A 250 7.70 -11.43 -2.19
N ASN A 251 8.20 -10.20 -2.34
CA ASN A 251 7.78 -9.33 -3.45
C ASN A 251 8.20 -9.89 -4.82
N TRP A 252 9.06 -10.92 -4.85
CA TRP A 252 9.50 -11.57 -6.08
C TRP A 252 9.08 -13.04 -6.15
N ALA A 253 8.31 -13.52 -5.17
CA ALA A 253 7.89 -14.92 -5.11
C ALA A 253 6.99 -15.33 -6.29
N HIS A 254 6.35 -14.35 -6.95
CA HIS A 254 5.56 -14.58 -8.15
C HIS A 254 6.38 -14.63 -9.44
N LEU A 255 7.66 -14.26 -9.41
CA LEU A 255 8.53 -14.38 -10.58
C LEU A 255 8.92 -15.85 -10.77
N LYS A 256 8.89 -16.33 -12.03
CA LYS A 256 9.32 -17.70 -12.38
C LYS A 256 10.79 -17.95 -12.01
N LYS A 257 11.61 -16.90 -12.00
CA LYS A 257 13.01 -16.91 -11.61
C LYS A 257 13.31 -15.68 -10.74
N PRO A 258 14.19 -15.79 -9.74
CA PRO A 258 14.66 -14.63 -9.01
C PRO A 258 15.42 -13.68 -9.96
N PRO A 259 15.40 -12.36 -9.71
CA PRO A 259 16.15 -11.40 -10.53
C PRO A 259 17.65 -11.67 -10.44
N GLU A 260 18.32 -11.57 -11.58
CA GLU A 260 19.76 -11.82 -11.72
C GLU A 260 20.61 -10.61 -11.31
N ARG A 261 20.04 -9.39 -11.39
CA ARG A 261 20.72 -8.14 -11.06
C ARG A 261 19.86 -7.28 -10.17
N LEU A 262 20.46 -6.80 -9.09
CA LEU A 262 19.83 -5.86 -8.16
C LEU A 262 20.51 -4.50 -8.26
N TRP A 263 19.68 -3.48 -8.33
CA TRP A 263 20.08 -2.09 -8.40
C TRP A 263 19.51 -1.39 -7.19
N ILE A 264 20.34 -0.63 -6.50
CA ILE A 264 19.94 0.18 -5.36
C ILE A 264 20.32 1.61 -5.68
N GLU A 265 19.37 2.52 -5.47
CA GLU A 265 19.62 3.95 -5.44
C GLU A 265 19.28 4.47 -4.05
N VAL A 266 20.16 5.31 -3.50
CA VAL A 266 19.96 6.01 -2.24
C VAL A 266 20.10 7.49 -2.54
N GLY A 267 18.99 8.22 -2.62
CA GLY A 267 19.02 9.64 -2.94
C GLY A 267 17.69 10.21 -3.41
N MET A 268 17.69 11.51 -3.74
CA MET A 268 16.52 12.21 -4.31
C MET A 268 16.55 12.35 -5.84
N ASN A 269 17.70 12.18 -6.51
CA ASN A 269 17.81 12.35 -7.97
C ASN A 269 17.79 11.02 -8.75
N ASN A 270 16.61 10.42 -8.85
CA ASN A 270 16.40 9.19 -9.64
C ASN A 270 16.50 9.39 -11.17
N TRP A 271 16.88 10.58 -11.64
CA TRP A 271 16.88 10.92 -13.07
C TRP A 271 17.97 10.17 -13.85
N ASP A 272 19.14 9.93 -13.25
CA ASP A 272 20.30 9.36 -13.96
C ASP A 272 20.11 7.92 -14.41
N LEU A 273 19.34 7.11 -13.65
CA LEU A 273 19.10 5.72 -14.02
C LEU A 273 18.31 5.64 -15.34
N SER A 274 17.50 6.64 -15.66
CA SER A 274 16.68 6.64 -16.88
C SER A 274 17.44 7.04 -18.14
N ILE A 275 18.49 7.88 -18.01
CA ILE A 275 19.15 8.52 -19.15
C ILE A 275 20.33 7.68 -19.67
N HIS A 276 21.06 6.98 -18.79
CA HIS A 276 22.35 6.38 -19.17
C HIS A 276 22.32 4.97 -19.75
N TYR A 277 21.24 4.18 -19.62
CA TYR A 277 21.24 2.83 -20.19
C TYR A 277 20.03 2.42 -21.04
N GLY A 278 19.44 3.36 -21.79
CA GLY A 278 18.84 3.15 -23.14
C GLY A 278 17.67 2.18 -23.33
N ASP A 279 17.40 1.23 -22.43
CA ASP A 279 16.44 0.13 -22.55
C ASP A 279 15.84 -0.22 -21.17
N PHE A 280 15.50 0.80 -20.36
CA PHE A 280 14.97 0.63 -18.99
C PHE A 280 13.44 0.47 -18.89
N GLU A 281 12.75 -0.02 -19.92
CA GLU A 281 11.28 -0.12 -19.91
C GLU A 281 10.69 -1.21 -18.96
N ALA A 282 11.52 -2.00 -18.26
CA ALA A 282 11.08 -3.16 -17.46
C ALA A 282 11.49 -3.19 -15.98
N TRP A 283 11.71 -2.05 -15.31
CA TRP A 283 12.23 -2.03 -13.93
C TRP A 283 11.17 -1.84 -12.86
N ARG A 284 11.21 -2.68 -11.81
CA ARG A 284 10.41 -2.50 -10.60
C ARG A 284 11.21 -1.72 -9.56
N GLY A 285 10.84 -0.45 -9.36
CA GLY A 285 11.35 0.36 -8.25
C GLY A 285 10.49 0.23 -7.00
N MET A 286 11.11 0.27 -5.83
CA MET A 286 10.41 0.45 -4.55
C MET A 286 11.09 1.59 -3.79
N VAL A 287 10.28 2.51 -3.27
CA VAL A 287 10.76 3.66 -2.51
C VAL A 287 10.48 3.44 -1.04
N PHE A 288 11.50 3.60 -0.21
CA PHE A 288 11.42 3.39 1.23
C PHE A 288 11.66 4.72 1.97
N PRO A 289 10.81 5.10 2.94
CA PRO A 289 10.93 6.37 3.64
C PRO A 289 11.92 6.29 4.81
N PHE A 290 13.16 5.87 4.54
CA PHE A 290 14.24 5.77 5.54
C PHE A 290 15.44 6.61 5.12
N ALA A 291 16.05 7.26 6.10
CA ALA A 291 17.40 7.77 5.97
C ALA A 291 18.39 6.60 6.02
N VAL A 292 19.14 6.39 4.93
CA VAL A 292 20.16 5.32 4.88
C VAL A 292 21.49 5.87 5.41
N GLY A 293 22.25 5.05 6.14
CA GLY A 293 23.55 5.45 6.68
C GLY A 293 23.52 5.92 8.15
N CYS A 294 22.45 5.66 8.89
CA CYS A 294 22.33 6.03 10.30
C CYS A 294 21.55 4.96 11.09
N GLU A 295 21.40 5.16 12.40
CA GLU A 295 20.60 4.32 13.29
C GLU A 295 19.58 5.15 14.08
N GLY A 296 18.45 4.53 14.46
CA GLY A 296 17.41 5.17 15.25
C GLY A 296 16.56 6.16 14.44
N MET A 297 16.60 7.43 14.82
CA MET A 297 15.88 8.52 14.15
C MET A 297 16.88 9.64 13.85
N ALA A 298 16.75 10.28 12.69
CA ALA A 298 17.51 11.48 12.34
C ALA A 298 16.59 12.65 11.99
N GLU A 299 17.12 13.86 12.14
CA GLU A 299 16.48 15.07 11.65
C GLU A 299 16.76 15.22 10.16
N PHE A 300 15.70 15.22 9.37
CA PHE A 300 15.71 15.45 7.93
C PHE A 300 15.17 16.84 7.65
N ARG A 301 15.99 17.65 6.99
CA ARG A 301 15.70 19.05 6.68
C ARG A 301 15.08 19.09 5.30
N VAL A 302 13.83 19.52 5.22
CA VAL A 302 13.12 19.74 3.97
C VAL A 302 13.31 21.22 3.58
N THR A 303 13.90 21.46 2.42
CA THR A 303 14.19 22.79 1.88
C THR A 303 13.07 23.26 0.93
N GLU A 304 13.19 24.47 0.36
CA GLU A 304 12.25 24.91 -0.68
C GLU A 304 12.42 24.07 -1.95
N GLU A 305 13.67 23.83 -2.34
CA GLU A 305 14.02 22.94 -3.43
C GLU A 305 14.18 21.52 -2.87
N ASP A 306 13.38 20.59 -3.35
CA ASP A 306 13.37 19.20 -2.88
C ASP A 306 14.76 18.58 -3.03
N ALA A 307 15.45 18.83 -4.15
CA ALA A 307 16.80 18.31 -4.42
C ALA A 307 17.84 18.69 -3.36
N CYS A 308 17.59 19.72 -2.53
CA CYS A 308 18.49 20.13 -1.46
C CYS A 308 18.16 19.54 -0.09
N SER A 309 17.12 18.71 0.02
CA SER A 309 16.68 18.16 1.30
C SER A 309 17.64 17.06 1.77
N THR A 310 18.16 17.18 2.98
CA THR A 310 19.24 16.31 3.48
C THR A 310 19.22 16.16 5.00
N LEU A 311 20.04 15.25 5.51
CA LEU A 311 20.33 15.10 6.94
C LEU A 311 21.42 16.06 7.43
N LEU A 312 22.11 16.75 6.51
CA LEU A 312 23.23 17.64 6.82
C LEU A 312 22.84 19.11 6.69
N ASP A 313 23.54 19.98 7.41
CA ASP A 313 23.38 21.42 7.23
C ASP A 313 24.13 21.90 5.99
N LEU A 314 23.57 22.85 5.25
CA LEU A 314 24.32 23.53 4.19
C LEU A 314 25.46 24.35 4.81
N ALA A 315 26.69 24.19 4.31
CA ALA A 315 27.85 24.95 4.74
C ALA A 315 27.86 26.34 4.10
N GLN A 316 26.85 27.18 4.42
CA GLN A 316 26.68 28.50 3.79
C GLN A 316 27.93 29.38 3.87
N SER A 317 28.66 29.33 4.99
CA SER A 317 29.86 30.12 5.22
C SER A 317 31.03 29.72 4.33
N THR A 318 30.99 28.55 3.69
CA THR A 318 32.07 28.06 2.83
C THR A 318 31.81 28.28 1.34
N LEU A 319 30.59 28.67 0.97
CA LEU A 319 30.23 28.98 -0.42
C LEU A 319 30.56 30.46 -0.73
N PRO A 320 31.38 30.76 -1.76
CA PRO A 320 31.67 32.14 -2.19
C PRO A 320 30.39 32.96 -2.37
N GLU A 321 30.34 34.22 -1.95
CA GLU A 321 29.11 35.06 -1.99
C GLU A 321 28.40 35.01 -3.35
N ASP A 322 29.17 34.98 -4.44
CA ASP A 322 28.76 34.97 -5.84
C ASP A 322 28.55 33.57 -6.46
N TYR A 323 28.60 32.50 -5.66
CA TYR A 323 28.36 31.14 -6.16
C TYR A 323 26.96 31.01 -6.77
N GLN A 324 26.92 30.63 -8.06
CA GLN A 324 25.71 30.32 -8.81
C GLN A 324 25.70 28.84 -9.16
N HIS A 325 24.66 28.12 -8.72
CA HIS A 325 24.48 26.73 -9.12
C HIS A 325 23.94 26.69 -10.57
N PRO A 326 24.50 25.85 -11.46
CA PRO A 326 24.17 25.86 -12.89
C PRO A 326 22.69 25.54 -13.17
N LEU A 327 22.06 24.75 -12.30
CA LEU A 327 20.66 24.33 -12.45
C LEU A 327 19.70 25.04 -11.49
N LEU A 328 20.21 25.71 -10.46
CA LEU A 328 19.40 26.26 -9.36
C LEU A 328 19.80 27.73 -9.12
N PRO A 329 19.18 28.70 -9.83
CA PRO A 329 19.59 30.12 -9.78
C PRO A 329 19.61 30.72 -8.36
N ASN A 330 18.76 30.22 -7.47
CA ASN A 330 18.61 30.66 -6.09
C ASN A 330 19.12 29.62 -5.07
N PHE A 331 19.99 28.69 -5.49
CA PHE A 331 20.49 27.58 -4.67
C PHE A 331 20.82 27.96 -3.22
N LYS A 332 21.58 29.04 -3.02
CA LYS A 332 21.91 29.50 -1.67
C LYS A 332 20.70 29.84 -0.84
N ALA A 333 19.70 30.53 -1.38
CA ALA A 333 18.52 30.91 -0.61
C ALA A 333 17.61 29.70 -0.36
N ASP A 334 17.41 28.88 -1.39
CA ASP A 334 16.43 27.79 -1.39
C ASP A 334 16.92 26.57 -0.60
N CYS A 335 18.23 26.33 -0.59
CA CYS A 335 18.87 25.18 0.06
C CYS A 335 19.45 25.51 1.44
N ALA A 336 19.66 26.80 1.75
CA ALA A 336 20.17 27.24 3.06
C ALA A 336 19.19 26.99 4.20
N THR A 337 17.91 27.22 3.93
CA THR A 337 16.89 27.35 4.97
C THR A 337 15.94 26.17 4.89
N ALA A 338 15.92 25.36 5.94
CA ALA A 338 14.91 24.33 6.07
C ALA A 338 13.54 24.99 6.22
N LYS A 339 12.59 24.65 5.35
CA LYS A 339 11.17 24.97 5.51
C LYS A 339 10.54 24.15 6.62
N GLU A 340 10.98 22.91 6.73
CA GLU A 340 10.51 21.98 7.74
C GLU A 340 11.67 21.08 8.20
N THR A 341 11.61 20.63 9.44
CA THR A 341 12.49 19.57 9.93
C THR A 341 11.63 18.42 10.45
N ARG A 342 11.87 17.23 9.91
CA ARG A 342 11.12 16.01 10.24
C ARG A 342 12.04 15.01 10.92
N LYS A 343 11.51 14.23 11.86
CA LYS A 343 12.20 13.04 12.34
C LYS A 343 11.89 11.88 11.40
N VAL A 344 12.93 11.33 10.78
CA VAL A 344 12.82 10.18 9.88
C VAL A 344 13.50 8.96 10.49
N PRO A 345 12.96 7.74 10.28
CA PRO A 345 13.62 6.53 10.72
C PRO A 345 14.92 6.32 9.94
N CYS A 346 15.93 5.84 10.64
CA CYS A 346 17.24 5.55 10.10
C CYS A 346 17.43 4.05 9.87
N ILE A 347 18.21 3.71 8.85
CA ILE A 347 18.61 2.34 8.56
C ILE A 347 20.05 2.28 8.05
N SER A 348 20.79 1.24 8.42
CA SER A 348 22.10 0.97 7.80
C SER A 348 21.93 0.24 6.47
N LEU A 349 22.82 0.52 5.51
CA LEU A 349 22.87 -0.22 4.25
C LEU A 349 23.17 -1.71 4.52
N GLU A 350 23.93 -2.04 5.57
CA GLU A 350 24.12 -3.42 6.01
C GLU A 350 22.79 -4.12 6.29
N HIS A 351 21.87 -3.47 7.01
CA HIS A 351 20.58 -4.07 7.33
C HIS A 351 19.77 -4.35 6.06
N VAL A 352 19.76 -3.42 5.11
CA VAL A 352 19.10 -3.60 3.80
C VAL A 352 19.69 -4.80 3.07
N LEU A 353 21.02 -4.83 2.90
CA LEU A 353 21.70 -5.90 2.19
C LEU A 353 21.52 -7.27 2.87
N ARG A 354 21.65 -7.31 4.20
CA ARG A 354 21.64 -8.56 4.97
C ARG A 354 20.23 -9.11 5.17
N HIS A 355 19.27 -8.26 5.55
CA HIS A 355 17.95 -8.71 5.99
C HIS A 355 16.88 -8.53 4.92
N TRP A 356 16.92 -7.45 4.14
CA TRP A 356 15.91 -7.23 3.10
C TRP A 356 16.27 -8.00 1.83
N LEU A 357 17.54 -8.00 1.46
CA LEU A 357 18.05 -8.72 0.29
C LEU A 357 18.62 -10.11 0.60
N GLU A 358 18.56 -10.56 1.86
CA GLU A 358 19.05 -11.88 2.29
C GLU A 358 20.52 -12.13 1.92
N GLY A 359 21.34 -11.08 1.86
CA GLY A 359 22.74 -11.15 1.48
C GLY A 359 23.02 -11.49 0.01
N ARG A 360 22.01 -11.30 -0.87
CA ARG A 360 22.18 -11.36 -2.32
C ARG A 360 23.14 -10.28 -2.81
N GLU A 361 23.72 -10.56 -3.98
CA GLU A 361 24.64 -9.64 -4.63
C GLU A 361 23.87 -8.49 -5.27
N VAL A 362 24.40 -7.27 -5.09
CA VAL A 362 23.93 -6.04 -5.71
C VAL A 362 24.86 -5.74 -6.86
N TRP A 363 24.30 -5.66 -8.06
CA TRP A 363 25.09 -5.38 -9.25
C TRP A 363 25.58 -3.95 -9.24
N PHE A 364 24.72 -3.01 -8.86
CA PHE A 364 25.00 -1.59 -8.90
C PHE A 364 24.34 -0.85 -7.75
N LEU A 365 25.11 -0.02 -7.06
CA LEU A 365 24.65 0.91 -6.04
C LEU A 365 24.98 2.33 -6.50
N LYS A 366 23.96 3.16 -6.71
CA LYS A 366 24.12 4.62 -6.80
C LYS A 366 23.79 5.24 -5.45
N VAL A 367 24.66 6.12 -4.97
CA VAL A 367 24.39 6.94 -3.78
C VAL A 367 24.53 8.40 -4.19
N ASP A 368 23.46 9.13 -3.93
CA ASP A 368 23.37 10.59 -4.06
C ASP A 368 22.57 11.09 -2.84
N ALA A 369 23.24 11.08 -1.69
CA ALA A 369 22.63 11.36 -0.39
C ALA A 369 22.99 12.76 0.11
N GLU A 370 23.15 13.71 -0.81
CA GLU A 370 23.39 15.13 -0.53
C GLU A 370 24.44 15.34 0.57
N GLY A 371 25.65 14.79 0.33
CA GLY A 371 26.80 14.89 1.22
C GLY A 371 26.90 13.79 2.28
N SER A 372 25.91 12.91 2.41
CA SER A 372 25.96 11.73 3.31
C SER A 372 26.47 10.46 2.62
N ASP A 373 26.96 10.57 1.40
CA ASP A 373 27.28 9.46 0.49
C ASP A 373 28.25 8.44 1.11
N LEU A 374 29.37 8.93 1.64
CA LEU A 374 30.37 8.05 2.27
C LEU A 374 29.79 7.33 3.49
N LYS A 375 28.90 7.99 4.25
CA LYS A 375 28.27 7.41 5.43
C LYS A 375 27.32 6.27 5.06
N VAL A 376 26.57 6.43 3.97
CA VAL A 376 25.73 5.36 3.39
C VAL A 376 26.60 4.16 3.05
N VAL A 377 27.69 4.36 2.29
CA VAL A 377 28.58 3.25 1.89
C VAL A 377 29.27 2.61 3.10
N GLN A 378 29.75 3.41 4.05
CA GLN A 378 30.35 2.93 5.31
C GLN A 378 29.38 2.07 6.12
N SER A 379 28.10 2.44 6.14
CA SER A 379 27.05 1.69 6.84
C SER A 379 26.76 0.31 6.24
N ALA A 380 27.34 -0.03 5.08
CA ALA A 380 27.28 -1.39 4.54
C ALA A 380 28.15 -2.38 5.31
N GLY A 381 29.16 -1.90 6.06
CA GLY A 381 30.06 -2.77 6.83
C GLY A 381 30.70 -3.86 5.97
N ASP A 382 30.65 -5.10 6.45
CA ASP A 382 31.16 -6.28 5.74
C ASP A 382 30.29 -6.69 4.54
N MET A 383 29.09 -6.14 4.41
CA MET A 383 28.20 -6.40 3.27
C MET A 383 28.59 -5.60 2.03
N LEU A 384 29.49 -4.61 2.13
CA LEU A 384 29.99 -3.85 0.98
C LEU A 384 30.56 -4.77 -0.12
N ARG A 385 31.17 -5.91 0.25
CA ARG A 385 31.68 -6.93 -0.70
C ARG A 385 30.60 -7.59 -1.57
N LYS A 386 29.33 -7.41 -1.23
CA LYS A 386 28.19 -7.90 -2.02
C LYS A 386 27.80 -6.93 -3.12
N ILE A 387 28.43 -5.76 -3.20
CA ILE A 387 28.12 -4.74 -4.19
C ILE A 387 29.24 -4.74 -5.22
N ARG A 388 28.91 -4.99 -6.50
CA ARG A 388 29.92 -5.03 -7.57
C ARG A 388 30.38 -3.65 -8.00
N HIS A 389 29.43 -2.74 -8.17
CA HIS A 389 29.68 -1.39 -8.64
C HIS A 389 29.04 -0.38 -7.69
N VAL A 390 29.83 0.60 -7.28
CA VAL A 390 29.37 1.72 -6.44
C VAL A 390 29.66 3.01 -7.19
N GLN A 391 28.62 3.78 -7.46
CA GLN A 391 28.69 5.16 -7.91
C GLN A 391 28.24 6.06 -6.76
N VAL A 392 29.05 7.07 -6.46
CA VAL A 392 28.77 8.06 -5.42
C VAL A 392 28.87 9.44 -6.03
N GLU A 393 27.96 10.34 -5.65
CA GLU A 393 28.13 11.75 -5.95
C GLU A 393 29.05 12.39 -4.91
N VAL A 394 30.07 13.11 -5.37
CA VAL A 394 30.99 13.82 -4.48
C VAL A 394 30.97 15.29 -4.83
N GLN A 395 30.33 16.07 -3.97
CA GLN A 395 30.10 17.51 -4.17
C GLN A 395 31.38 18.37 -4.04
N ALA A 396 32.47 17.80 -3.51
CA ALA A 396 33.75 18.49 -3.37
C ALA A 396 34.85 17.83 -4.21
N ALA A 397 35.46 18.63 -5.10
CA ALA A 397 36.66 18.30 -5.83
C ALA A 397 37.79 17.81 -4.91
N CYS A 398 38.63 16.90 -5.41
CA CYS A 398 39.63 16.17 -4.64
C CYS A 398 40.77 17.02 -4.05
N ALA A 399 40.86 18.32 -4.37
CA ALA A 399 42.06 19.10 -4.09
C ALA A 399 41.89 20.50 -3.48
N SER A 400 40.67 21.03 -3.23
CA SER A 400 40.56 22.36 -2.55
C SER A 400 39.15 22.92 -2.33
N SER A 401 38.10 22.37 -2.94
CA SER A 401 36.77 22.93 -2.73
C SER A 401 36.26 22.58 -1.34
N ALA A 402 35.75 23.59 -0.62
CA ALA A 402 35.02 23.35 0.59
C ALA A 402 33.76 22.52 0.29
N PRO A 403 33.35 21.61 1.20
CA PRO A 403 32.13 20.84 1.01
C PRO A 403 30.91 21.75 1.00
N GLN A 404 29.90 21.37 0.22
CA GLN A 404 28.60 22.05 0.16
C GLN A 404 27.80 21.85 1.46
N PHE A 405 27.89 20.68 2.08
CA PHE A 405 27.28 20.39 3.36
C PHE A 405 28.30 20.25 4.49
N VAL A 406 27.90 20.67 5.69
CA VAL A 406 28.70 20.55 6.90
C VAL A 406 28.97 19.08 7.19
N ASN A 407 30.26 18.74 7.38
CA ASN A 407 30.75 17.37 7.58
C ASN A 407 30.63 16.43 6.36
N ALA A 408 30.24 16.93 5.18
CA ALA A 408 30.30 16.09 3.99
C ALA A 408 31.75 15.70 3.68
N PRO A 409 32.01 14.44 3.29
CA PRO A 409 33.33 13.96 2.94
C PRO A 409 33.81 14.66 1.66
N ASN A 410 35.11 14.95 1.58
CA ASN A 410 35.71 15.34 0.31
C ASN A 410 36.05 14.11 -0.55
N CYS A 411 36.35 14.33 -1.82
CA CYS A 411 36.75 13.25 -2.73
C CYS A 411 37.96 12.46 -2.22
N THR A 412 38.96 13.09 -1.59
CA THR A 412 40.10 12.33 -1.03
C THR A 412 39.68 11.32 0.03
N ALA A 413 38.74 11.68 0.91
CA ALA A 413 38.19 10.78 1.92
C ALA A 413 37.40 9.64 1.28
N MET A 414 36.60 9.94 0.25
CA MET A 414 35.86 8.94 -0.51
C MET A 414 36.79 7.96 -1.23
N VAL A 415 37.73 8.48 -2.03
CA VAL A 415 38.73 7.67 -2.75
C VAL A 415 39.55 6.85 -1.77
N ARG A 416 40.02 7.40 -0.64
CA ARG A 416 40.77 6.64 0.37
C ARG A 416 39.96 5.49 0.95
N PHE A 417 38.66 5.67 1.16
CA PHE A 417 37.78 4.61 1.65
C PHE A 417 37.52 3.53 0.59
N MET A 418 37.38 3.93 -0.68
CA MET A 418 37.11 3.04 -1.81
C MET A 418 38.38 2.37 -2.40
N HIS A 419 39.57 2.96 -2.18
CA HIS A 419 40.85 2.41 -2.61
C HIS A 419 41.09 1.04 -1.96
N PRO A 420 41.77 0.12 -2.66
CA PRO A 420 41.40 -1.29 -2.66
C PRO A 420 41.57 -1.94 -1.30
N ARG A 421 40.43 -2.43 -0.81
CA ARG A 421 40.39 -3.83 -0.38
C ARG A 421 40.49 -4.70 -1.64
N PRO A 422 41.15 -5.86 -1.62
CA PRO A 422 41.28 -6.71 -2.81
C PRO A 422 39.93 -6.94 -3.52
N GLY A 423 39.82 -6.53 -4.79
CA GLY A 423 38.64 -6.78 -5.64
C GLY A 423 37.73 -5.58 -5.99
N ILE A 424 38.08 -4.33 -5.65
CA ILE A 424 37.30 -3.13 -6.02
C ILE A 424 38.11 -2.28 -7.03
N GLU A 425 37.56 -2.03 -8.21
CA GLU A 425 38.10 -1.08 -9.19
C GLU A 425 37.47 0.31 -8.97
N VAL A 426 38.30 1.36 -8.95
CA VAL A 426 37.85 2.75 -8.81
C VAL A 426 38.16 3.48 -10.12
N SER A 427 37.14 4.02 -10.77
CA SER A 427 37.27 4.89 -11.94
C SER A 427 36.75 6.29 -11.60
N GLU A 428 37.55 7.32 -11.87
CA GLU A 428 37.13 8.71 -11.74
C GLU A 428 36.60 9.19 -13.11
N THR A 429 35.35 9.66 -13.14
CA THR A 429 34.75 10.27 -14.33
C THR A 429 34.48 11.74 -14.02
N PRO A 430 35.02 12.70 -14.80
CA PRO A 430 34.62 14.10 -14.69
C PRO A 430 33.14 14.24 -15.05
N MET A 431 32.36 14.94 -14.22
CA MET A 431 31.01 15.39 -14.59
C MET A 431 31.05 16.56 -15.55
#